data_AF-A0AAW2VYV4-F1
#
_entry.id   AF-A0AAW2VYV4-F1
#
_cell.length_a   1.000
_cell.length_b   1.000
_cell.length_c   1.000
_cell.angle_alpha   90.00
_cell.angle_beta   90.00
_cell.angle_gamma   90.00
#
_symmetry.space_group_name_H-M   'P 1'
#
loop_
_entity.id
_entity.type
_entity.pdbx_description
1 polymer ?
#
loop_
_entity_poly.entity_id
_entity_poly.type
_entity_poly.pdbx_seq_one_letter_code
_entity_poly.pdbx_strand_id
1 'polypeptide(L)'
;MSKSNLLDIEGLRQLEGPELVQETVDKIQTVKQCLKAAQDRQKSYVNKHRREMEYEVGGKVFLRVSPWRGILRFGKKGKLSPRYIGPYEILERVGPLAYRLALPIELSQIHDVFHVSMLW
;
A
#
# COMPACT_ATOMS: atom_id res chain seq x y z
N MET A 1 16.40 1.74 -21.36
CA MET A 1 17.42 2.03 -20.34
C MET A 1 18.47 0.92 -20.27
N SER A 2 19.27 0.68 -21.31
CA SER A 2 20.16 -0.51 -21.35
C SER A 2 21.57 -0.29 -21.89
N LYS A 3 22.00 0.96 -22.19
CA LYS A 3 23.31 1.20 -22.80
C LYS A 3 24.42 1.59 -21.81
N SER A 4 24.10 1.98 -20.58
CA SER A 4 25.09 2.39 -19.57
C SER A 4 25.85 1.22 -18.95
N ASN A 5 25.15 0.14 -18.58
CA ASN A 5 25.79 -1.01 -17.91
C ASN A 5 26.79 -1.79 -18.78
N LEU A 6 26.70 -1.68 -20.11
CA LEU A 6 27.58 -2.41 -21.04
C LEU A 6 28.98 -1.78 -21.11
N LEU A 7 29.06 -0.45 -21.05
CA LEU A 7 30.31 0.31 -21.08
C LEU A 7 31.12 0.12 -19.79
N ASP A 8 30.45 0.01 -18.64
CA ASP A 8 31.10 -0.23 -17.34
C ASP A 8 31.75 -1.61 -17.25
N ILE A 9 31.14 -2.64 -17.87
CA ILE A 9 31.65 -4.02 -17.86
C ILE A 9 32.82 -4.20 -18.85
N GLU A 10 32.79 -3.50 -19.99
CA GLU A 10 33.89 -3.50 -20.96
C GLU A 10 35.15 -2.80 -20.41
N GLY A 11 34.99 -1.68 -19.70
CA GLY A 11 36.10 -0.99 -19.04
C GLY A 11 36.76 -1.83 -17.93
N LEU A 12 35.97 -2.61 -17.19
CA LEU A 12 36.48 -3.54 -16.17
C LEU A 12 37.21 -4.75 -16.78
N ARG A 13 36.78 -5.25 -17.95
CA ARG A 13 37.48 -6.33 -18.69
C ARG A 13 38.87 -5.94 -19.21
N GLN A 14 39.10 -4.64 -19.43
CA GLN A 14 40.42 -4.13 -19.83
C GLN A 14 41.38 -3.95 -18.64
N LEU A 15 40.86 -3.80 -17.41
CA LEU A 15 41.64 -3.54 -16.20
C LEU A 15 41.86 -4.80 -15.35
N GLU A 16 40.86 -5.69 -15.27
CA GLU A 16 40.94 -6.99 -14.60
C GLU A 16 40.71 -8.13 -15.59
N GLY A 17 41.34 -9.29 -15.34
CA GLY A 17 41.27 -10.45 -16.25
C GLY A 17 39.83 -10.90 -16.55
N PRO A 18 39.57 -11.45 -17.76
CA PRO A 18 38.21 -11.76 -18.24
C PRO A 18 37.44 -12.73 -17.34
N GLU A 19 38.15 -13.54 -16.56
CA GLU A 19 37.60 -14.49 -15.60
C GLU A 19 36.98 -13.81 -14.37
N LEU A 20 37.65 -12.80 -13.81
CA LEU A 20 37.16 -12.03 -12.65
C LEU A 20 35.92 -11.21 -13.00
N VAL A 21 35.87 -10.66 -14.22
CA VAL A 21 34.70 -9.92 -14.69
C VAL A 21 33.51 -10.85 -14.92
N GLN A 22 33.74 -12.08 -15.38
CA GLN A 22 32.66 -13.05 -15.54
C GLN A 22 32.09 -13.48 -14.18
N GLU A 23 32.97 -13.76 -13.21
CA GLU A 23 32.57 -14.15 -11.86
C GLU A 23 31.78 -13.05 -11.13
N THR A 24 32.16 -11.78 -11.30
CA THR A 24 31.44 -10.65 -10.71
C THR A 24 30.06 -10.45 -11.35
N VAL A 25 29.94 -10.61 -12.67
CA VAL A 25 28.65 -10.56 -13.36
C VAL A 25 27.71 -11.67 -12.87
N ASP A 26 28.22 -12.89 -12.71
CA ASP A 26 27.43 -14.04 -12.23
C ASP A 26 26.96 -13.84 -10.78
N LYS A 27 27.82 -13.28 -9.92
CA LYS A 27 27.46 -12.91 -8.54
C LYS A 27 26.39 -11.81 -8.51
N ILE A 28 26.52 -10.76 -9.33
CA ILE A 28 25.51 -9.69 -9.43
C ILE A 28 24.17 -10.24 -9.90
N GLN A 29 24.19 -11.15 -10.88
CA GLN A 29 22.97 -11.80 -11.37
C GLN A 29 22.30 -12.63 -10.28
N THR A 30 23.09 -13.37 -9.51
CA THR A 30 22.60 -14.14 -8.35
C THR A 30 21.95 -13.23 -7.30
N VAL A 31 22.60 -12.11 -6.95
CA VAL A 31 22.05 -11.13 -5.99
C VAL A 31 20.72 -10.56 -6.48
N LYS A 32 20.61 -10.20 -7.76
CA LYS A 32 19.36 -9.70 -8.35
C LYS A 32 18.24 -10.73 -8.29
N GLN A 33 18.55 -12.01 -8.56
CA GLN A 33 17.57 -13.09 -8.48
C GLN A 33 17.08 -13.31 -7.05
N CYS A 34 18.00 -13.34 -6.07
CA CYS A 34 17.67 -13.46 -4.65
C CYS A 34 16.79 -12.29 -4.17
N LEU A 35 17.13 -11.06 -4.57
CA LEU A 35 16.35 -9.87 -4.24
C LEU A 35 14.93 -9.97 -4.79
N LYS A 36 14.78 -10.34 -6.06
CA LYS A 36 13.48 -10.51 -6.72
C LYS A 36 12.65 -11.59 -6.02
N ALA A 37 13.24 -12.74 -5.73
CA ALA A 37 12.57 -13.82 -5.01
C ALA A 37 12.09 -13.38 -3.61
N ALA A 38 12.88 -12.57 -2.89
CA ALA A 38 12.48 -12.01 -1.60
C ALA A 38 11.28 -11.04 -1.74
N GLN A 39 11.31 -10.16 -2.75
CA GLN A 39 10.20 -9.24 -3.05
C GLN A 39 8.91 -9.99 -3.42
N ASP A 40 9.02 -11.03 -4.25
CA ASP A 40 7.88 -11.85 -4.68
C ASP A 40 7.27 -12.61 -3.49
N ARG A 41 8.11 -13.14 -2.58
CA ARG A 41 7.65 -13.74 -1.32
C ARG A 41 6.89 -12.73 -0.47
N GLN A 42 7.44 -11.53 -0.27
CA GLN A 42 6.77 -10.47 0.49
C GLN A 42 5.41 -10.09 -0.13
N LYS A 43 5.37 -9.94 -1.45
CA LYS A 43 4.14 -9.63 -2.19
C LYS A 43 3.08 -10.73 -2.03
N SER A 44 3.48 -12.00 -2.17
CA SER A 44 2.54 -13.13 -2.00
C SER A 44 1.99 -13.22 -0.59
N TYR A 45 2.80 -13.01 0.45
CA TYR A 45 2.35 -13.02 1.85
C TYR A 45 1.35 -11.89 2.14
N VAL A 46 1.64 -10.68 1.66
CA VAL A 46 0.75 -9.52 1.86
C VAL A 46 -0.56 -9.68 1.08
N ASN A 47 -0.51 -10.16 -0.17
CA ASN A 47 -1.68 -10.25 -1.02
C ASN A 47 -2.61 -11.41 -0.64
N LYS A 48 -2.09 -12.49 -0.03
CA LYS A 48 -2.88 -13.68 0.34
C LYS A 48 -4.12 -13.38 1.20
N HIS A 49 -4.08 -12.29 1.99
CA HIS A 49 -5.17 -11.90 2.89
C HIS A 49 -5.88 -10.61 2.45
N ARG A 50 -5.49 -10.01 1.31
CA ARG A 50 -6.20 -8.84 0.77
C ARG A 50 -7.47 -9.32 0.07
N ARG A 51 -8.62 -8.82 0.52
CA ARG A 51 -9.89 -8.95 -0.21
C ARG A 51 -10.09 -7.69 -1.03
N GLU A 52 -10.46 -7.84 -2.29
CA GLU A 52 -10.99 -6.75 -3.10
C GLU A 52 -12.39 -6.44 -2.56
N MET A 53 -12.46 -5.52 -1.60
CA MET A 53 -13.74 -4.99 -1.13
C MET A 53 -14.17 -3.91 -2.12
N GLU A 54 -15.24 -4.19 -2.85
CA GLU A 54 -15.90 -3.22 -3.70
C GLU A 54 -17.21 -2.82 -3.06
N TYR A 55 -17.46 -1.52 -3.03
CA TYR A 55 -18.70 -0.97 -2.50
C TYR A 55 -19.44 -0.24 -3.61
N GLU A 56 -20.75 -0.40 -3.63
CA GLU A 56 -21.62 0.30 -4.57
C GLU A 56 -21.90 1.73 -4.10
N VAL A 57 -22.01 2.65 -5.05
CA VAL A 57 -22.46 4.02 -4.79
C VAL A 57 -23.92 3.99 -4.32
N GLY A 58 -24.25 4.78 -3.29
CA GLY A 58 -25.53 4.70 -2.57
C GLY A 58 -25.58 3.62 -1.49
N GLY A 59 -24.57 2.74 -1.43
CA GLY A 59 -24.38 1.79 -0.34
C GLY A 59 -24.04 2.49 0.97
N LYS A 60 -24.37 1.84 2.09
CA LYS A 60 -24.04 2.32 3.44
C LYS A 60 -22.89 1.52 4.03
N VAL A 61 -21.87 2.22 4.50
CA VAL A 61 -20.65 1.63 5.08
C VAL A 61 -20.33 2.22 6.43
N PHE A 62 -19.71 1.42 7.30
CA PHE A 62 -19.21 1.90 8.57
C PHE A 62 -17.79 2.44 8.43
N LEU A 63 -17.54 3.62 9.01
CA LEU A 63 -16.20 4.20 9.03
C LEU A 63 -15.44 3.74 10.27
N ARG A 64 -14.22 3.24 10.07
CA ARG A 64 -13.32 2.83 11.16
C ARG A 64 -12.67 4.05 11.81
N VAL A 65 -12.76 4.13 13.14
CA VAL A 65 -12.17 5.20 13.94
C VAL A 65 -10.89 4.72 14.62
N SER A 66 -9.84 5.54 14.62
CA SER A 66 -8.60 5.25 15.34
C SER A 66 -8.61 5.94 16.71
N PRO A 67 -8.26 5.23 17.80
CA PRO A 67 -8.25 5.82 19.15
C PRO A 67 -7.25 6.98 19.32
N TRP A 68 -6.25 7.07 18.44
CA TRP A 68 -5.13 8.01 18.53
C TRP A 68 -5.45 9.38 17.92
N ARG A 69 -6.31 9.43 16.90
CA ARG A 69 -6.80 10.69 16.33
C ARG A 69 -7.94 11.18 17.23
N GLY A 70 -7.61 12.03 18.21
CA GLY A 70 -8.53 12.56 19.23
C GLY A 70 -9.77 13.30 18.72
N ILE A 71 -9.99 13.34 17.41
CA ILE A 71 -11.09 14.01 16.71
C ILE A 71 -12.36 13.14 16.68
N LEU A 72 -12.25 11.81 16.90
CA LEU A 72 -13.34 10.87 16.61
C LEU A 72 -13.68 9.96 17.80
N ARG A 73 -13.87 10.53 18.99
CA ARG A 73 -14.38 9.79 20.16
C ARG A 73 -15.90 9.98 20.25
N PHE A 74 -16.64 9.16 19.51
CA PHE A 74 -18.09 9.11 19.61
C PHE A 74 -18.53 8.69 21.02
N GLY A 75 -19.03 9.66 21.79
CA GLY A 75 -19.90 9.50 22.96
C GLY A 75 -19.37 8.76 24.20
N LYS A 76 -18.30 7.94 24.09
CA LYS A 76 -17.79 7.14 25.21
C LYS A 76 -16.25 7.13 25.24
N LYS A 77 -15.68 7.74 26.28
CA LYS A 77 -14.25 7.69 26.62
C LYS A 77 -14.00 6.46 27.48
N GLY A 78 -13.16 5.52 27.02
CA GLY A 78 -12.75 4.36 27.82
C GLY A 78 -12.47 3.11 26.98
N LYS A 79 -12.22 1.98 27.65
CA LYS A 79 -11.86 0.67 27.08
C LYS A 79 -12.89 0.10 26.08
N LEU A 80 -14.12 0.62 26.10
CA LEU A 80 -15.26 0.20 25.26
C LEU A 80 -15.71 1.25 24.24
N SER A 81 -14.84 2.16 23.82
CA SER A 81 -15.17 3.10 22.73
C SER A 81 -15.43 2.35 21.42
N PRO A 82 -16.46 2.72 20.64
CA PRO A 82 -16.77 2.05 19.38
C PRO A 82 -15.59 2.18 18.41
N ARG A 83 -15.26 1.08 17.72
CA ARG A 83 -14.20 1.03 16.69
C ARG A 83 -14.69 1.48 15.32
N TYR A 84 -16.00 1.45 15.11
CA TYR A 84 -16.68 1.84 13.89
C TYR A 84 -17.83 2.77 14.23
N ILE A 85 -18.07 3.73 13.35
CA ILE A 85 -19.10 4.75 13.50
C ILE A 85 -19.97 4.73 12.26
N GLY A 86 -21.25 5.06 12.45
CA GLY A 86 -22.24 5.44 11.45
C GLY A 86 -22.26 4.63 10.14
N PRO A 87 -23.40 4.08 9.72
CA PRO A 87 -23.55 3.78 8.30
C PRO A 87 -23.60 5.12 7.54
N TYR A 88 -22.52 5.46 6.84
CA TYR A 88 -22.47 6.60 5.93
C TYR A 88 -22.70 6.14 4.50
N GLU A 89 -23.43 6.95 3.75
CA GLU A 89 -23.68 6.68 2.33
C GLU A 89 -22.44 6.98 1.49
N ILE A 90 -22.14 6.11 0.55
CA ILE A 90 -21.10 6.33 -0.45
C ILE A 90 -21.66 7.23 -1.54
N LEU A 91 -21.12 8.44 -1.65
CA LEU A 91 -21.52 9.41 -2.67
C LEU A 91 -20.91 9.08 -4.03
N GLU A 92 -19.63 8.70 -4.04
CA GLU A 92 -18.90 8.36 -5.27
C GLU A 92 -17.65 7.53 -4.99
N ARG A 93 -17.17 6.82 -6.03
CA ARG A 93 -15.86 6.15 -6.05
C ARG A 93 -14.84 7.08 -6.71
N VAL A 94 -13.97 7.70 -5.90
CA VAL A 94 -12.93 8.64 -6.35
C VAL A 94 -11.77 7.89 -7.04
N GLY A 95 -11.52 6.64 -6.63
CA GLY A 95 -10.51 5.80 -7.24
C GLY A 95 -10.71 4.32 -6.91
N PRO A 96 -9.83 3.42 -7.40
CA PRO A 96 -9.99 1.98 -7.23
C PRO A 96 -10.19 1.54 -5.77
N LEU A 97 -9.57 2.26 -4.83
CA LEU A 97 -9.61 1.96 -3.39
C LEU A 97 -10.10 3.16 -2.55
N ALA A 98 -10.62 4.22 -3.16
CA ALA A 98 -10.98 5.46 -2.47
C ALA A 98 -12.43 5.84 -2.74
N TYR A 99 -13.20 6.06 -1.67
CA TYR A 99 -14.62 6.38 -1.73
C TYR A 99 -14.90 7.66 -0.96
N ARG A 100 -15.82 8.49 -1.49
CA ARG A 100 -16.33 9.68 -0.80
C ARG A 100 -17.60 9.32 -0.03
N LEU A 101 -17.67 9.72 1.23
CA LEU A 101 -18.79 9.45 2.12
C LEU A 101 -19.61 10.71 2.42
N ALA A 102 -20.91 10.54 2.60
CA ALA A 102 -21.80 11.56 3.13
C ALA A 102 -21.57 11.73 4.65
N LEU A 103 -20.55 12.51 5.03
CA LEU A 103 -20.25 12.79 6.42
C LEU A 103 -21.15 13.90 7.00
N PRO A 104 -21.58 13.79 8.27
CA PRO A 104 -22.30 14.85 8.96
C PRO A 104 -21.40 16.05 9.23
N ILE A 105 -22.01 17.24 9.38
CA ILE A 105 -21.28 18.50 9.57
C ILE A 105 -20.40 18.53 10.83
N GLU A 106 -20.74 17.71 11.83
CA GLU A 106 -19.94 17.49 13.04
C GLU A 106 -18.53 16.96 12.72
N LEU A 107 -18.38 16.27 11.57
CA LEU A 107 -17.13 15.71 11.07
C LEU A 107 -16.50 16.54 9.94
N SER A 108 -16.94 17.78 9.74
CA SER A 108 -16.45 18.67 8.67
C SER A 108 -14.93 18.94 8.71
N GLN A 109 -14.28 18.74 9.86
CA GLN A 109 -12.82 18.82 9.97
C GLN A 109 -12.09 17.63 9.33
N ILE A 110 -12.80 16.56 8.98
CA ILE A 110 -12.26 15.34 8.39
C ILE A 110 -12.60 15.33 6.91
N HIS A 111 -11.60 15.01 6.07
CA HIS A 111 -11.83 14.76 4.66
C HIS A 111 -12.82 13.60 4.47
N ASP A 112 -13.77 13.80 3.57
CA ASP A 112 -14.85 12.87 3.25
C ASP A 112 -14.41 11.69 2.36
N VAL A 113 -13.15 11.69 1.90
CA VAL A 113 -12.57 10.62 1.08
C VAL A 113 -11.76 9.65 1.93
N PHE A 114 -12.13 8.37 1.89
CA PHE A 114 -11.50 7.31 2.67
C PHE A 114 -11.02 6.15 1.82
N HIS A 115 -9.91 5.54 2.25
CA HIS A 115 -9.41 4.30 1.66
C HIS A 115 -10.29 3.12 2.09
N VAL A 116 -10.50 2.14 1.20
CA VAL A 116 -11.37 0.96 1.40
C VAL A 116 -11.07 0.19 2.69
N SER A 117 -9.81 0.18 3.16
CA SER A 117 -9.41 -0.46 4.41
C SER A 117 -9.95 0.18 5.68
N MET A 118 -10.53 1.39 5.57
CA MET A 118 -11.18 2.11 6.65
C MET A 118 -12.70 1.94 6.62
N LEU A 119 -13.23 1.27 5.60
CA LEU A 119 -14.65 1.02 5.42
C LEU A 119 -14.95 -0.43 5.81
N TRP A 120 -16.11 -0.65 6.41
CA TRP A 120 -16.65 -1.98 6.66
C TRP A 120 -18.09 -2.06 6.18
#